data_AF-A0A2B8BAK3-F1
#
_entry.id   AF-A0A2B8BAK3-F1
#
_cell.length_a   1.000
_cell.length_b   1.000
_cell.length_c   1.000
_cell.angle_alpha   90.00
_cell.angle_beta   90.00
_cell.angle_gamma   90.00
#
_symmetry.space_group_name_H-M   'P 1'
#
loop_
_entity.id
_entity.type
_entity.pdbx_description
1 polymer ?
#
loop_
_entity_poly.entity_id
_entity_poly.type
_entity_poly.pdbx_seq_one_letter_code
_entity_poly.pdbx_strand_id
1 'polypeptide(L)'
;MSKVTDVVLRMARKLTEDIAALARLRAAGKPKTFPRFREIRAAYLDIQGLIFSIQERLEIAGKELPSNFPQWVLRQKLSAIAIFTDISHSFVSDPPLALTASLGAFDVLVAEQKAFNETLHTFDTMLMEAGIDDRMADELDATRSKIEQILGMIETLLLTSPKILEEF
;
A
#
# COMPACT_ATOMS: atom_id res chain seq x y z
N MET A 1 -9.97 4.41 30.84
CA MET A 1 -9.48 3.90 29.55
C MET A 1 -10.03 2.50 29.39
N SER A 2 -10.87 2.29 28.38
CA SER A 2 -11.51 1.00 28.10
C SER A 2 -10.49 -0.03 27.59
N LYS A 3 -10.78 -1.33 27.78
CA LYS A 3 -9.96 -2.42 27.20
C LYS A 3 -9.80 -2.31 25.69
N VAL A 4 -10.79 -1.72 24.99
CA VAL A 4 -10.76 -1.53 23.54
C VAL A 4 -9.79 -0.41 23.16
N THR A 5 -9.79 0.68 23.92
CA THR A 5 -8.84 1.80 23.74
C THR A 5 -7.39 1.33 23.87
N ASP A 6 -7.08 0.50 24.87
CA ASP A 6 -5.73 -0.08 25.05
C ASP A 6 -5.30 -0.98 23.88
N VAL A 7 -6.25 -1.70 23.29
CA VAL A 7 -6.00 -2.51 22.08
C VAL A 7 -5.70 -1.60 20.89
N VAL A 8 -6.50 -0.55 20.67
CA VAL A 8 -6.28 0.41 19.58
C VAL A 8 -4.93 1.10 19.71
N LEU A 9 -4.53 1.52 20.92
CA LEU A 9 -3.21 2.14 21.15
C LEU A 9 -2.04 1.16 20.95
N ARG A 10 -2.22 -0.13 21.22
CA ARG A 10 -1.22 -1.16 20.86
C ARG A 10 -1.13 -1.38 19.36
N MET A 11 -2.28 -1.45 18.69
CA MET A 11 -2.35 -1.57 17.24
C MET A 11 -1.70 -0.35 16.55
N ALA A 12 -1.94 0.86 17.03
CA ALA A 12 -1.35 2.08 16.50
C ALA A 12 0.18 2.12 16.64
N ARG A 13 0.72 1.63 17.77
CA ARG A 13 2.17 1.47 17.95
C ARG A 13 2.75 0.48 16.95
N LYS A 14 2.14 -0.70 16.83
CA LYS A 14 2.53 -1.70 15.85
C LYS A 14 2.47 -1.16 14.41
N LEU A 15 1.41 -0.40 14.08
CA LEU A 15 1.26 0.22 12.76
C LEU A 15 2.43 1.14 12.43
N THR A 16 2.87 1.94 13.40
CA THR A 16 4.02 2.84 13.24
C THR A 16 5.31 2.04 12.99
N GLU A 17 5.51 0.94 13.73
CA GLU A 17 6.67 0.05 13.57
C GLU A 17 6.67 -0.65 12.20
N ASP A 18 5.52 -1.16 11.76
CA ASP A 18 5.38 -1.86 10.49
C ASP A 18 5.58 -0.91 9.29
N ILE A 19 5.03 0.31 9.35
CA ILE A 19 5.27 1.34 8.32
C ILE A 19 6.75 1.73 8.29
N ALA A 20 7.39 1.90 9.45
CA ALA A 20 8.82 2.17 9.50
C ALA A 20 9.65 1.02 8.91
N ALA A 21 9.26 -0.24 9.15
CA ALA A 21 9.89 -1.39 8.53
C ALA A 21 9.72 -1.37 7.00
N LEU A 22 8.53 -1.07 6.49
CA LEU A 22 8.28 -0.91 5.06
C LEU A 22 9.10 0.23 4.45
N ALA A 23 9.23 1.36 5.15
CA ALA A 23 10.07 2.48 4.73
C ALA A 23 11.55 2.09 4.61
N ARG A 24 12.06 1.24 5.52
CA ARG A 24 13.43 0.69 5.40
C ARG A 24 13.59 -0.19 4.18
N LEU A 25 12.55 -0.95 3.79
CA LEU A 25 12.57 -1.75 2.56
C LEU A 25 12.64 -0.86 1.32
N ARG A 26 11.90 0.25 1.28
CA ARG A 26 12.05 1.28 0.23
C ARG A 26 13.47 1.84 0.19
N ALA A 27 14.05 2.19 1.34
CA ALA A 27 15.41 2.73 1.42
C ALA A 27 16.49 1.71 1.02
N ALA A 28 16.24 0.41 1.19
CA ALA A 28 17.13 -0.66 0.73
C ALA A 28 17.17 -0.82 -0.81
N GLY A 29 16.29 -0.08 -1.52
CA GLY A 29 16.25 -0.03 -2.97
C GLY A 29 15.29 -1.05 -3.59
N LYS A 30 15.38 -1.17 -4.92
CA LYS A 30 14.48 -1.99 -5.74
C LYS A 30 14.54 -3.48 -5.35
N PRO A 31 13.38 -4.16 -5.21
CA PRO A 31 13.34 -5.62 -5.06
C PRO A 31 13.98 -6.32 -6.27
N LYS A 32 14.98 -7.17 -6.04
CA LYS A 32 15.72 -7.84 -7.13
C LYS A 32 15.03 -9.07 -7.69
N THR A 33 14.09 -9.65 -6.94
CA THR A 33 13.43 -10.91 -7.29
C THR A 33 11.94 -10.82 -7.06
N PHE A 34 11.19 -11.61 -7.81
CA PHE A 34 9.74 -11.69 -7.68
C PHE A 34 9.27 -12.23 -6.31
N PRO A 35 9.89 -13.28 -5.72
CA PRO A 35 9.58 -13.68 -4.35
C PRO A 35 9.78 -12.55 -3.33
N ARG A 36 10.85 -11.75 -3.47
CA ARG A 36 11.10 -10.63 -2.58
C ARG A 36 10.02 -9.55 -2.70
N PHE A 37 9.57 -9.26 -3.91
CA PHE A 37 8.44 -8.35 -4.11
C PHE A 37 7.15 -8.87 -3.45
N ARG A 38 6.86 -10.17 -3.57
CA ARG A 38 5.70 -10.80 -2.91
C ARG A 38 5.75 -10.69 -1.38
N GLU A 39 6.92 -10.85 -0.77
CA GLU A 39 7.09 -10.65 0.68
C GLU A 39 6.78 -9.21 1.09
N ILE A 40 7.27 -8.23 0.33
CA ILE A 40 7.00 -6.81 0.59
C ILE A 40 5.51 -6.50 0.44
N ARG A 41 4.88 -7.04 -0.62
CA ARG A 41 3.44 -6.92 -0.84
C ARG A 41 2.63 -7.52 0.32
N ALA A 42 3.03 -8.69 0.84
CA ALA A 42 2.38 -9.29 2.00
C ALA A 42 2.47 -8.39 3.23
N ALA A 43 3.65 -7.83 3.52
CA ALA A 43 3.83 -6.89 4.63
C ALA A 43 2.97 -5.61 4.47
N TYR A 44 2.82 -5.11 3.23
CA TYR A 44 1.92 -3.99 2.95
C TYR A 44 0.44 -4.36 3.20
N LEU A 45 0.01 -5.56 2.81
CA LEU A 45 -1.35 -6.03 3.09
C LEU A 45 -1.62 -6.21 4.59
N ASP A 46 -0.64 -6.66 5.37
CA ASP A 46 -0.76 -6.73 6.83
C ASP A 46 -0.96 -5.34 7.46
N ILE A 47 -0.25 -4.32 6.93
CA ILE A 47 -0.45 -2.91 7.32
C ILE A 47 -1.89 -2.47 7.00
N GLN A 48 -2.40 -2.76 5.81
CA GLN A 48 -3.78 -2.42 5.43
C GLN A 48 -4.80 -3.11 6.34
N GLY A 49 -4.59 -4.40 6.66
CA GLY A 49 -5.44 -5.14 7.59
C GLY A 49 -5.44 -4.57 9.01
N LEU A 50 -4.27 -4.10 9.47
CA LEU A 50 -4.14 -3.44 10.78
C LEU A 50 -4.85 -2.09 10.81
N ILE A 51 -4.72 -1.28 9.74
CA ILE A 51 -5.45 -0.01 9.58
C ILE A 51 -6.95 -0.24 9.62
N PHE A 52 -7.44 -1.20 8.84
CA PHE A 52 -8.86 -1.57 8.83
C PHE A 52 -9.34 -1.98 10.22
N SER A 53 -8.58 -2.84 10.91
CA SER A 53 -8.88 -3.27 12.28
C SER A 53 -8.95 -2.10 13.27
N ILE A 54 -8.08 -1.10 13.13
CA ILE A 54 -8.14 0.12 13.94
C ILE A 54 -9.41 0.90 13.62
N GLN A 55 -9.71 1.13 12.35
CA GLN A 55 -10.86 1.90 11.89
C GLN A 55 -12.19 1.32 12.40
N GLU A 56 -12.38 0.01 12.33
CA GLU A 56 -13.58 -0.67 12.87
C GLU A 56 -13.79 -0.42 14.37
N ARG A 57 -12.72 -0.16 15.11
CA ARG A 57 -12.75 0.02 16.57
C ARG A 57 -12.85 1.49 16.97
N LEU A 58 -12.74 2.43 16.02
CA LEU A 58 -12.83 3.87 16.30
C LEU A 58 -14.21 4.27 16.80
N GLU A 59 -15.29 3.63 16.36
CA GLU A 59 -16.63 3.93 16.86
C GLU A 59 -16.76 3.68 18.37
N ILE A 60 -16.03 2.68 18.88
CA ILE A 60 -16.08 2.23 20.27
C ILE A 60 -15.04 2.99 21.11
N ALA A 61 -13.80 3.12 20.61
CA ALA A 61 -12.70 3.75 21.35
C ALA A 61 -12.62 5.27 21.17
N GLY A 62 -13.27 5.83 20.14
CA GLY A 62 -13.06 7.20 19.66
C GLY A 62 -13.34 8.29 20.70
N LYS A 63 -14.23 8.03 21.67
CA LYS A 63 -14.53 8.98 22.76
C LYS A 63 -13.37 9.17 23.75
N GLU A 64 -12.45 8.21 23.82
CA GLU A 64 -11.29 8.25 24.72
C GLU A 64 -9.97 8.54 24.00
N LEU A 65 -9.99 8.57 22.67
CA LEU A 65 -8.83 8.85 21.83
C LEU A 65 -8.73 10.36 21.53
N PRO A 66 -7.54 10.86 21.16
CA PRO A 66 -7.40 12.21 20.64
C PRO A 66 -8.38 12.48 19.50
N SER A 67 -8.95 13.68 19.43
CA SER A 67 -9.95 14.06 18.41
C SER A 67 -9.42 13.97 16.98
N ASN A 68 -8.10 14.08 16.80
CA ASN A 68 -7.40 13.96 15.53
C ASN A 68 -6.91 12.52 15.21
N PHE A 69 -7.22 11.54 16.06
CA PHE A 69 -6.75 10.16 15.88
C PHE A 69 -7.25 9.52 14.58
N PRO A 70 -8.51 9.70 14.14
CA PRO A 70 -8.97 9.20 12.83
C PRO A 70 -8.15 9.75 11.66
N GLN A 71 -7.86 11.06 11.66
CA GLN A 71 -7.02 11.70 10.65
C GLN A 71 -5.59 11.18 10.71
N TRP A 72 -5.05 10.93 11.91
CA TRP A 72 -3.75 10.29 12.07
C TRP A 72 -3.71 8.91 11.40
N VAL A 73 -4.74 8.07 11.59
CA VAL A 73 -4.84 6.75 10.94
C VAL A 73 -4.86 6.89 9.41
N LEU A 74 -5.61 7.86 8.87
CA LEU A 74 -5.62 8.13 7.42
C LEU A 74 -4.25 8.56 6.90
N ARG A 75 -3.53 9.42 7.63
CA ARG A 75 -2.15 9.81 7.27
C ARG A 75 -1.19 8.62 7.29
N GLN A 76 -1.36 7.67 8.22
CA GLN A 76 -0.59 6.42 8.22
C GLN A 76 -0.90 5.59 6.97
N LYS A 77 -2.18 5.49 6.57
CA LYS A 77 -2.59 4.80 5.34
C LYS A 77 -1.96 5.42 4.10
N LEU A 78 -2.03 6.74 3.96
CA LEU A 78 -1.42 7.47 2.84
C LEU A 78 0.10 7.30 2.80
N SER A 79 0.76 7.33 3.95
CA SER A 79 2.20 7.09 4.04
C SER A 79 2.57 5.68 3.57
N ALA A 80 1.81 4.66 4.00
CA ALA A 80 2.01 3.29 3.56
C ALA A 80 1.79 3.13 2.05
N ILE A 81 0.76 3.77 1.49
CA ILE A 81 0.49 3.79 0.04
C ILE A 81 1.67 4.42 -0.70
N ALA A 82 2.12 5.61 -0.30
CA ALA A 82 3.25 6.29 -0.96
C ALA A 82 4.52 5.44 -0.96
N ILE A 83 4.85 4.82 0.18
CA ILE A 83 6.03 3.95 0.30
C ILE A 83 5.90 2.73 -0.62
N PHE A 84 4.75 2.05 -0.60
CA PHE A 84 4.52 0.86 -1.41
C PHE A 84 4.51 1.19 -2.91
N THR A 85 3.86 2.28 -3.30
CA THR A 85 3.85 2.80 -4.68
C THR A 85 5.27 3.03 -5.19
N ASP A 86 6.16 3.62 -4.39
CA ASP A 86 7.56 3.81 -4.80
C ASP A 86 8.29 2.49 -5.04
N ILE A 87 8.08 1.51 -4.15
CA ILE A 87 8.67 0.17 -4.31
C ILE A 87 8.12 -0.50 -5.58
N SER A 88 6.80 -0.52 -5.75
CA SER A 88 6.13 -1.13 -6.90
C SER A 88 6.53 -0.45 -8.21
N HIS A 89 6.59 0.88 -8.24
CA HIS A 89 7.07 1.62 -9.40
C HIS A 89 8.49 1.18 -9.77
N SER A 90 9.42 1.17 -8.81
CA SER A 90 10.81 0.75 -9.07
C SER A 90 10.94 -0.69 -9.55
N PHE A 91 10.04 -1.57 -9.09
CA PHE A 91 10.03 -2.98 -9.44
C PHE A 91 9.46 -3.22 -10.84
N VAL A 92 8.37 -2.54 -11.18
CA VAL A 92 7.65 -2.68 -12.44
C VAL A 92 8.35 -1.93 -13.59
N SER A 93 9.01 -0.80 -13.31
CA SER A 93 9.71 0.00 -14.33
C SER A 93 10.94 -0.69 -14.93
N ASP A 94 11.52 -1.63 -14.19
CA ASP A 94 12.63 -2.46 -14.65
C ASP A 94 12.34 -3.90 -14.22
N PRO A 95 11.39 -4.58 -14.88
CA PRO A 95 10.92 -5.88 -14.41
C PRO A 95 12.08 -6.89 -14.50
N PRO A 96 12.47 -7.57 -13.40
CA PRO A 96 13.45 -8.65 -13.50
C PRO A 96 12.98 -9.69 -14.53
N LEU A 97 13.89 -10.35 -15.24
CA LEU A 97 13.57 -11.46 -16.17
C LEU A 97 12.63 -12.53 -15.56
N ALA A 98 12.63 -12.65 -14.23
CA ALA A 98 11.70 -13.53 -13.50
C ALA A 98 10.21 -13.10 -13.60
N LEU A 99 9.91 -11.81 -13.78
CA LEU A 99 8.55 -11.29 -13.97
C LEU A 99 7.96 -11.68 -15.34
N THR A 100 8.82 -11.89 -16.34
CA THR A 100 8.42 -12.35 -17.68
C THR A 100 8.36 -13.87 -17.82
N ALA A 101 8.99 -14.63 -16.91
CA ALA A 101 9.17 -16.08 -17.03
C ALA A 101 8.59 -16.93 -15.89
N SER A 102 8.14 -16.33 -14.79
CA SER A 102 7.65 -17.08 -13.62
C SER A 102 6.14 -17.32 -13.68
N LEU A 103 5.72 -18.56 -13.46
CA LEU A 103 4.34 -19.12 -13.55
C LEU A 103 3.28 -18.49 -12.60
N GLY A 104 3.60 -17.41 -11.89
CA GLY A 104 2.68 -16.67 -11.02
C GLY A 104 2.86 -15.16 -11.07
N ALA A 105 3.62 -14.65 -12.05
CA ALA A 105 3.81 -13.23 -12.27
C ALA A 105 2.53 -12.56 -12.78
N PHE A 106 1.78 -13.25 -13.64
CA PHE A 106 0.51 -12.78 -14.19
C PHE A 106 -0.52 -12.47 -13.09
N ASP A 107 -0.79 -13.42 -12.19
CA ASP A 107 -1.77 -13.23 -11.10
C ASP A 107 -1.42 -12.04 -10.19
N VAL A 108 -0.14 -11.88 -9.89
CA VAL A 108 0.30 -10.74 -9.07
C VAL A 108 0.14 -9.44 -9.83
N LEU A 109 0.46 -9.38 -11.11
CA LEU A 109 0.23 -8.18 -11.93
C LEU A 109 -1.26 -7.81 -11.99
N VAL A 110 -2.16 -8.78 -12.17
CA VAL A 110 -3.62 -8.55 -12.13
C VAL A 110 -4.06 -8.07 -10.75
N ALA A 111 -3.58 -8.69 -9.68
CA ALA A 111 -3.91 -8.30 -8.32
C ALA A 111 -3.40 -6.89 -7.98
N GLU A 112 -2.20 -6.52 -8.43
CA GLU A 112 -1.64 -5.18 -8.30
C GLU A 112 -2.45 -4.17 -9.11
N GLN A 113 -2.83 -4.49 -10.36
CA GLN A 113 -3.68 -3.62 -11.19
C GLN A 113 -5.00 -3.30 -10.47
N LYS A 114 -5.66 -4.32 -9.92
CA LYS A 114 -6.91 -4.13 -9.18
C LYS A 114 -6.70 -3.25 -7.94
N ALA A 115 -5.69 -3.57 -7.12
CA ALA A 115 -5.41 -2.84 -5.89
C ALA A 115 -5.05 -1.36 -6.13
N PHE A 116 -4.25 -1.09 -7.17
CA PHE A 116 -3.88 0.28 -7.54
C PHE A 116 -5.06 1.07 -8.13
N ASN A 117 -5.95 0.44 -8.89
CA ASN A 117 -7.19 1.08 -9.35
C ASN A 117 -8.11 1.46 -8.17
N GLU A 118 -8.32 0.55 -7.22
CA GLU A 118 -9.12 0.82 -6.01
C GLU A 118 -8.49 1.95 -5.16
N THR A 119 -7.16 1.94 -5.05
CA THR A 119 -6.41 2.99 -4.34
C THR A 119 -6.58 4.33 -5.04
N LEU A 120 -6.42 4.39 -6.37
CA LEU A 120 -6.56 5.61 -7.16
C LEU A 120 -7.98 6.20 -7.04
N HIS A 121 -9.00 5.34 -7.10
CA HIS A 121 -10.40 5.77 -6.99
C HIS A 121 -10.74 6.41 -5.63
N THR A 122 -10.09 5.95 -4.56
CA THR A 122 -10.33 6.45 -3.19
C THR A 122 -9.31 7.48 -2.72
N PHE A 123 -8.28 7.77 -3.53
CA PHE A 123 -7.12 8.57 -3.13
C PHE A 123 -7.51 10.01 -2.76
N ASP A 124 -8.24 10.69 -3.65
CA ASP A 124 -8.64 12.09 -3.47
C ASP A 124 -9.51 12.27 -2.21
N THR A 125 -10.41 11.32 -1.94
CA THR A 125 -11.22 11.31 -0.70
C THR A 125 -10.33 11.16 0.54
N MET A 126 -9.35 10.23 0.51
CA MET A 126 -8.42 10.05 1.62
C MET A 126 -7.57 11.31 1.88
N LEU A 127 -7.15 12.01 0.83
CA LEU A 127 -6.40 13.27 0.95
C LEU A 127 -7.23 14.35 1.65
N MET A 128 -8.49 14.51 1.23
CA MET A 128 -9.39 15.49 1.82
C MET A 128 -9.64 15.23 3.30
N GLU A 129 -9.89 13.97 3.67
CA GLU A 129 -10.21 13.58 5.05
C GLU A 129 -9.00 13.62 6.00
N ALA A 130 -7.78 13.39 5.48
CA ALA A 130 -6.56 13.37 6.28
C ALA A 130 -6.11 14.77 6.75
N GLY A 131 -6.67 15.85 6.17
CA GLY A 131 -6.38 17.24 6.53
C GLY A 131 -4.88 17.54 6.46
N ILE A 132 -4.29 17.25 5.29
CA ILE A 132 -2.85 17.23 5.06
C ILE A 132 -2.31 18.66 4.86
N ASP A 133 -1.05 18.90 5.24
CA ASP A 133 -0.35 20.15 4.91
C ASP A 133 0.16 20.16 3.45
N ASP A 134 0.49 21.35 2.95
CA ASP A 134 0.88 21.56 1.54
C ASP A 134 2.08 20.70 1.12
N ARG A 135 3.03 20.45 2.03
CA ARG A 135 4.23 19.67 1.71
C ARG A 135 3.92 18.19 1.49
N MET A 136 3.10 17.61 2.36
CA MET A 136 2.70 16.22 2.19
C MET A 136 1.70 16.06 1.04
N ALA A 137 0.96 17.12 0.67
CA ALA A 137 0.14 17.11 -0.55
C ALA A 137 0.98 16.93 -1.82
N ASP A 138 2.09 17.68 -1.99
CA ASP A 138 2.99 17.54 -3.15
C ASP A 138 3.57 16.12 -3.29
N GLU A 139 3.99 15.52 -2.16
CA GLU A 139 4.51 14.15 -2.14
C GLU A 139 3.42 13.12 -2.52
N LEU A 140 2.17 13.38 -2.18
CA LEU A 140 1.03 12.50 -2.47
C LEU A 140 0.49 12.70 -3.90
N ASP A 141 0.61 13.89 -4.48
CA ASP A 141 0.37 14.09 -5.91
C ASP A 141 1.39 13.34 -6.75
N ALA A 142 2.67 13.36 -6.36
CA ALA A 142 3.68 12.52 -7.01
C ALA A 142 3.37 11.01 -6.85
N THR A 143 2.79 10.61 -5.71
CA THR A 143 2.28 9.25 -5.51
C THR A 143 1.17 8.91 -6.50
N ARG A 144 0.20 9.81 -6.71
CA ARG A 144 -0.90 9.61 -7.67
C ARG A 144 -0.37 9.38 -9.08
N SER A 145 0.52 10.25 -9.58
CA SER A 145 1.10 10.09 -10.91
C SER A 145 1.87 8.78 -11.06
N LYS A 146 2.56 8.32 -10.00
CA LYS A 146 3.23 7.01 -10.02
C LYS A 146 2.26 5.84 -10.06
N ILE A 147 1.10 5.92 -9.39
CA ILE A 147 0.06 4.89 -9.48
C ILE A 147 -0.41 4.76 -10.94
N GLU A 148 -0.69 5.88 -11.62
CA GLU A 148 -1.09 5.87 -13.03
C GLU A 148 0.00 5.28 -13.95
N GLN A 149 1.26 5.64 -13.71
CA GLN A 149 2.40 5.05 -14.44
C GLN A 149 2.50 3.54 -14.20
N ILE A 150 2.36 3.08 -12.96
CA ILE A 150 2.35 1.64 -12.64
C ILE A 150 1.23 0.94 -13.39
N LEU A 151 0.01 1.48 -13.40
CA LEU A 151 -1.12 0.89 -14.10
C LEU A 151 -0.82 0.72 -15.60
N GLY A 152 -0.29 1.75 -16.27
CA GLY A 152 0.09 1.65 -17.69
C GLY A 152 1.22 0.64 -17.95
N MET A 153 2.21 0.54 -17.05
CA MET A 153 3.27 -0.46 -17.16
C MET A 153 2.74 -1.89 -16.95
N ILE A 154 1.84 -2.08 -15.96
CA ILE A 154 1.19 -3.37 -15.72
C ILE A 154 0.35 -3.80 -16.93
N GLU A 155 -0.42 -2.90 -17.53
CA GLU A 155 -1.19 -3.18 -18.74
C GLU A 155 -0.29 -3.68 -19.88
N THR A 156 0.86 -3.02 -20.08
CA THR A 156 1.84 -3.43 -21.09
C THR A 156 2.44 -4.81 -20.77
N LEU A 157 2.77 -5.07 -19.50
CA LEU A 157 3.30 -6.37 -19.07
C LEU A 157 2.28 -7.49 -19.25
N LEU A 158 1.01 -7.27 -18.88
CA LEU A 158 -0.06 -8.26 -19.02
C LEU A 158 -0.32 -8.67 -20.48
N LEU A 159 -0.04 -7.81 -21.46
CA LEU A 159 -0.12 -8.17 -22.89
C LEU A 159 0.97 -9.14 -23.33
N THR A 160 2.13 -9.12 -22.66
CA THR A 160 3.33 -9.89 -23.04
C THR A 160 3.62 -11.07 -22.11
N SER A 161 3.04 -11.07 -20.91
CA SER A 161 3.20 -12.16 -19.95
C SER A 161 2.46 -13.41 -20.42
N PRO A 162 3.07 -14.60 -20.29
CA PRO A 162 2.37 -15.85 -20.55
C PRO A 162 1.19 -15.97 -19.59
N LYS A 163 -0.02 -16.01 -20.15
CA LYS A 163 -1.24 -16.30 -19.38
C LYS A 163 -1.07 -17.67 -18.75
N ILE A 164 -1.61 -17.82 -17.54
CA ILE A 164 -1.78 -19.16 -16.95
C ILE A 164 -2.55 -19.98 -18.00
N LEU A 165 -2.06 -21.18 -18.29
CA LEU A 165 -2.83 -22.15 -19.07
C LEU A 165 -4.10 -22.41 -18.25
N GLU A 166 -5.19 -21.73 -18.58
CA GLU A 166 -6.52 -22.18 -18.21
C GLU A 166 -6.67 -23.55 -18.90
N GLU A 167 -6.47 -24.62 -18.12
CA GLU A 167 -6.70 -25.98 -18.57
C GLU A 167 -8.11 -26.06 -19.18
N PHE A 168 -8.16 -26.61 -20.39
CA PHE A 168 -9.36 -26.91 -21.17
C PHE A 168 -10.38 -27.77 -20.43
#